data_AF-A0A1Q8LGR1-F1
#
_entry.id   AF-A0A1Q8LGR1-F1
#
_cell.length_a   1.000
_cell.length_b   1.000
_cell.length_c   1.000
_cell.angle_alpha   90.00
_cell.angle_beta   90.00
_cell.angle_gamma   90.00
#
_symmetry.space_group_name_H-M   'P 1'
#
loop_
_entity.id
_entity.type
_entity.pdbx_description
1 polymer ?
#
loop_
_entity_poly.entity_id
_entity_poly.type
_entity_poly.pdbx_seq_one_letter_code
_entity_poly.pdbx_strand_id
1 'polypeptide(L)' 'MPDPDERDVMSIPPGVPVLITLRTTRDASQIELETSTFVATGDRAEQTYTVAM' A
#
# COMPACT_ATOMS: atom_id res chain seq x y z
N MET A 1 -8.88 7.69 -2.21
CA MET A 1 -7.96 8.49 -3.03
C MET A 1 -6.73 8.76 -2.20
N PRO A 2 -5.52 8.78 -2.78
CA PRO A 2 -4.33 9.22 -2.05
C PRO A 2 -4.54 10.66 -1.61
N ASP A 3 -4.04 10.99 -0.43
CA ASP A 3 -4.03 12.36 0.08
C ASP A 3 -3.29 13.26 -0.92
N PRO A 4 -3.72 14.52 -1.18
CA PRO A 4 -2.93 15.50 -1.92
C PRO A 4 -1.43 15.49 -1.57
N ASP A 5 -1.08 15.34 -0.29
CA ASP A 5 0.32 15.31 0.16
C ASP A 5 1.07 14.05 -0.32
N GLU A 6 0.39 12.90 -0.41
CA GLU A 6 0.97 11.65 -0.92
C GLU A 6 1.18 11.69 -2.43
N ARG A 7 0.32 12.39 -3.17
CA ARG A 7 0.47 12.57 -4.62
C ARG A 7 1.70 13.38 -4.98
N ASP A 8 1.93 14.47 -4.25
CA ASP A 8 3.05 15.37 -4.50
C ASP A 8 4.39 14.71 -4.15
N VAL A 9 4.47 14.01 -3.01
CA VAL A 9 5.67 13.27 -2.59
C VAL A 9 6.02 12.15 -3.58
N MET A 10 5.03 11.42 -4.08
CA MET A 10 5.26 10.33 -5.04
C MET A 10 5.27 10.78 -6.50
N SER A 11 5.12 12.09 -6.78
CA SER A 11 5.02 12.65 -8.13
C SER A 11 4.00 11.92 -9.02
N ILE A 12 2.85 11.56 -8.43
CA ILE A 12 1.80 10.80 -9.13
C ILE A 12 1.09 11.74 -10.10
N PRO A 13 1.09 11.46 -11.41
CA PRO A 13 0.36 12.30 -12.36
C PRO A 13 -1.14 12.34 -12.03
N PRO A 14 -1.82 13.48 -12.23
CA PRO A 14 -3.26 13.58 -12.05
C PRO A 14 -4.00 12.51 -12.85
N GLY A 15 -4.98 11.84 -12.22
CA GLY A 15 -5.80 10.82 -12.85
C GLY A 15 -5.21 9.41 -12.88
N VAL A 16 -3.96 9.20 -12.43
CA VAL A 16 -3.39 7.86 -12.30
C VAL A 16 -3.99 7.15 -11.07
N PRO A 17 -4.54 5.93 -11.21
CA PRO A 17 -5.04 5.16 -10.08
C PRO A 17 -3.87 4.71 -9.19
N VAL A 18 -4.15 4.50 -7.90
CA VAL A 18 -3.17 4.02 -6.93
C VAL A 18 -3.61 2.70 -6.32
N LEU A 19 -2.63 1.85 -6.01
CA LEU A 19 -2.82 0.68 -5.18
C LEU A 19 -2.55 1.08 -3.73
N ILE A 20 -3.52 0.81 -2.84
CA ILE A 20 -3.38 1.05 -1.41
C ILE A 20 -3.33 -0.31 -0.70
N THR A 21 -2.22 -0.59 -0.02
CA THR A 21 -2.07 -1.78 0.82
C THR A 21 -2.05 -1.39 2.29
N LEU A 22 -2.96 -1.96 3.06
CA LEU A 22 -2.98 -1.84 4.52
C LEU A 22 -2.36 -3.11 5.10
N ARG A 23 -1.31 -2.96 5.92
CA ARG A 23 -0.62 -4.09 6.55
C ARG A 23 -0.56 -3.90 8.06
N THR A 24 -0.97 -4.94 8.79
CA THR A 24 -0.70 -5.08 10.23
C THR A 24 0.26 -6.24 10.42
N THR A 25 1.43 -5.96 10.98
CA THR A 25 2.46 -6.96 11.28
C THR A 25 2.29 -7.42 12.72
N ARG A 26 2.18 -8.73 12.93
CA ARG A 26 2.05 -9.35 14.26
C ARG A 26 3.21 -10.28 14.56
N ASP A 27 3.57 -10.40 15.84
CA ASP A 27 4.54 -11.39 16.29
C ASP A 27 3.92 -12.81 16.41
N ALA A 28 4.73 -13.77 16.87
CA ALA A 28 4.28 -15.16 17.08
C ALA A 28 3.15 -15.29 18.13
N SER A 29 3.07 -14.34 19.07
CA SER A 29 2.03 -14.26 20.10
C SER A 29 0.79 -13.50 19.64
N GLN A 30 0.71 -13.14 18.35
CA GLN A 30 -0.33 -12.31 17.74
C GLN A 30 -0.39 -10.87 18.28
N ILE A 31 0.66 -10.40 18.95
CA ILE A 31 0.77 -9.00 19.38
C ILE A 31 1.07 -8.15 18.15
N GLU A 32 0.33 -7.07 17.99
CA GLU A 32 0.58 -6.08 16.94
C GLU A 32 1.89 -5.35 17.20
N LEU A 33 2.81 -5.45 16.25
CA LEU A 33 4.09 -4.76 16.30
C LEU A 33 4.07 -3.46 15.51
N GLU A 34 3.30 -3.43 14.42
CA GLU A 34 3.42 -2.39 13.41
C GLU A 34 2.17 -2.37 12.52
N THR A 35 1.70 -1.17 12.18
CA THR A 35 0.65 -0.95 11.18
C THR A 35 1.14 0.07 10.15
N SER A 36 1.05 -0.29 8.88
CA SER A 36 1.53 0.51 7.74
C SER A 36 0.44 0.67 6.68
N THR A 37 0.46 1.85 6.06
CA THR A 37 -0.24 2.14 4.81
C THR A 37 0.81 2.32 3.72
N PHE A 38 0.75 1.49 2.68
CA PHE A 38 1.57 1.65 1.48
C PHE A 38 0.71 2.17 0.35
N VAL A 39 1.17 3.23 -0.30
CA VAL A 39 0.58 3.75 -1.53
C VAL A 39 1.57 3.50 -2.65
N ALA A 40 1.09 2.88 -3.73
CA ALA A 40 1.88 2.63 -4.92
C ALA A 40 1.16 3.15 -6.16
N THR A 41 1.92 3.66 -7.13
CA THR A 41 1.35 4.14 -8.39
C THR A 41 0.95 2.95 -9.28
N GLY A 42 -0.31 2.92 -9.73
CA GLY A 42 -0.88 1.77 -10.43
C GLY A 42 -0.29 1.51 -11.82
N ASP A 43 0.47 2.46 -12.37
CA ASP A 43 1.21 2.33 -13.63
C ASP A 43 2.65 1.82 -13.45
N ARG A 44 3.16 1.73 -12.21
CA ARG A 44 4.54 1.30 -11.90
C ARG A 44 4.63 0.14 -10.93
N ALA A 45 3.53 -0.25 -10.31
CA ALA A 45 3.49 -1.28 -9.29
C ALA A 45 2.48 -2.37 -9.63
N GLU A 46 2.91 -3.61 -9.43
CA GLU A 46 2.08 -4.80 -9.51
C GLU A 46 2.16 -5.55 -8.18
N GLN A 47 1.02 -6.06 -7.70
CA GLN A 47 0.95 -6.90 -6.51
C GLN A 47 0.38 -8.26 -6.88
N THR A 48 1.20 -9.29 -6.71
CA THR A 48 0.83 -10.68 -6.95
C THR A 48 0.77 -11.44 -5.63
N TYR A 49 -0.22 -12.32 -5.47
CA TYR A 49 -0.30 -13.24 -4.34
C TYR A 49 -0.79 -14.61 -4.80
N THR A 50 -0.47 -15.64 -4.02
CA THR A 50 -1.02 -16.99 -4.20
C THR A 50 -1.87 -17.32 -2.98
N VAL A 51 -3.08 -17.82 -3.22
CA VAL A 51 -3.93 -18.35 -2.16
C VAL A 51 -3.56 -19.81 -1.97
N ALA A 52 -3.06 -20.16 -0.78
CA ALA A 52 -2.89 -21.56 -0.41
C ALA A 52 -4.28 -22.19 -0.31
N MET A 53 -4.58 -23.13 -1.20
CA MET A 53 -5.74 -24.01 -1.09
C MET A 53 -5.50 -25.09 -0.03
#